data_AF-A0A535ISR4-F1
#
_entry.id   AF-A0A535ISR4-F1
#
_cell.length_a   1.000
_cell.length_b   1.000
_cell.length_c   1.000
_cell.angle_alpha   90.00
_cell.angle_beta   90.00
_cell.angle_gamma   90.00
#
_symmetry.space_group_name_H-M   'P 1'
#
loop_
_entity.id
_entity.type
_entity.pdbx_description
1 polymer ?
#
loop_
_entity_poly.entity_id
_entity_poly.type
_entity_poly.pdbx_seq_one_letter_code
_entity_poly.pdbx_strand_id
1 'polypeptide(L)' 'MLPAEPQRTCIGCRQVKPRSSLHRLAVVDGAVVADPKRVAGRSAYLCRDPACWALAEKRRALDRALELHASAQ' A
#
# COMPACT_ATOMS: atom_id res chain seq x y z
N MET A 1 26.76 11.50 -2.63
CA MET A 1 25.71 10.99 -3.53
C MET A 1 24.62 10.39 -2.65
N LEU A 2 23.51 11.11 -2.42
CA LEU A 2 22.39 10.55 -1.65
C LEU A 2 21.84 9.34 -2.42
N PRO A 3 21.55 8.20 -1.77
CA PRO A 3 20.92 7.09 -2.46
C PRO A 3 19.60 7.56 -3.07
N ALA A 4 19.39 7.25 -4.35
CA ALA A 4 18.14 7.58 -5.04
C ALA A 4 16.98 6.98 -4.24
N GLU A 5 16.03 7.84 -3.87
CA GLU A 5 14.91 7.38 -3.06
C GLU A 5 14.15 6.28 -3.82
N PRO A 6 13.84 5.14 -3.18
CA PRO A 6 13.09 4.08 -3.83
C PRO A 6 11.73 4.60 -4.30
N GLN A 7 11.50 4.49 -5.61
CA GLN A 7 10.19 4.79 -6.19
C GLN A 7 9.23 3.61 -6.00
N ARG A 8 7.96 3.92 -5.73
CA ARG A 8 6.90 2.93 -5.51
C ARG A 8 5.64 3.36 -6.23
N THR A 9 4.84 2.37 -6.62
CA THR A 9 3.58 2.60 -7.34
C THR A 9 2.43 2.67 -6.35
N CYS A 10 1.63 3.73 -6.43
CA CYS A 10 0.40 3.85 -5.67
C CYS A 10 -0.65 2.85 -6.18
N ILE A 11 -1.24 2.04 -5.31
CA ILE A 11 -2.27 1.07 -5.69
C ILE A 11 -3.61 1.71 -6.10
N GLY A 12 -3.87 2.96 -5.69
CA GLY A 12 -5.08 3.71 -6.04
C GLY A 12 -5.01 4.33 -7.43
N CYS A 13 -4.07 5.26 -7.63
CA CYS A 13 -3.91 6.00 -8.89
C CYS A 13 -2.93 5.37 -9.89
N ARG A 14 -2.19 4.32 -9.50
CA ARG A 14 -1.14 3.65 -10.32
C ARG A 14 0.02 4.54 -10.76
N GLN A 15 0.20 5.70 -10.13
CA GLN A 15 1.36 6.56 -10.38
C GLN A 15 2.58 6.10 -9.57
N VAL A 16 3.76 6.23 -10.18
CA VAL A 16 5.05 6.02 -9.52
C VAL A 16 5.42 7.29 -8.76
N LYS A 17 5.70 7.17 -7.47
CA LYS A 17 6.06 8.29 -6.60
C LYS A 17 7.19 7.89 -5.63
N PRO A 18 7.93 8.88 -5.10
CA PRO A 18 8.87 8.66 -4.00
C PRO A 18 8.20 7.92 -2.83
N ARG A 19 8.83 6.87 -2.28
CA ARG A 19 8.41 6.16 -1.06
C ARG A 19 8.03 7.11 0.08
N SER A 20 8.76 8.21 0.26
CA SER A 20 8.49 9.20 1.32
C SER A 20 7.15 9.92 1.15
N SER A 21 6.58 9.94 -0.05
CA SER A 21 5.30 10.58 -0.37
C SER A 21 4.09 9.63 -0.29
N LEU A 22 4.31 8.36 0.06
CA LEU A 22 3.30 7.31 0.07
C LEU A 22 3.15 6.74 1.50
N HIS A 23 1.92 6.39 1.88
CA HIS A 23 1.66 5.51 3.01
C HIS A 23 2.05 4.09 2.65
N ARG A 24 2.82 3.45 3.53
CA ARG A 24 3.04 2.02 3.45
C ARG A 24 1.91 1.30 4.16
N LEU A 25 1.15 0.48 3.46
CA LEU A 25 0.09 -0.33 4.04
C LEU A 25 0.57 -1.77 4.14
N ALA A 26 0.27 -2.47 5.22
CA ALA A 26 0.55 -3.90 5.31
C ALA A 26 -0.50 -4.61 6.16
N VAL A 27 -0.58 -5.92 6.04
CA VAL A 27 -1.41 -6.75 6.92
C VAL A 27 -0.60 -7.14 8.14
N VAL A 28 -1.13 -6.84 9.32
CA VAL A 28 -0.58 -7.24 10.61
C VAL A 28 -1.72 -7.86 11.40
N ASP A 29 -1.56 -9.12 11.80
CA ASP A 29 -2.59 -9.88 12.54
C ASP A 29 -3.97 -9.87 11.85
N GLY A 30 -3.99 -9.95 10.52
CA GLY A 30 -5.23 -9.94 9.72
C GLY A 30 -5.87 -8.56 9.51
N ALA A 31 -5.32 -7.50 10.09
CA ALA A 31 -5.79 -6.13 9.93
C ALA A 31 -4.87 -5.32 9.02
N VAL A 32 -5.44 -4.42 8.22
CA VAL A 32 -4.66 -3.47 7.42
C VAL A 32 -4.16 -2.35 8.33
N VAL A 33 -2.84 -2.22 8.44
CA VAL A 33 -2.17 -1.18 9.21
C VAL A 33 -1.47 -0.20 8.27
N ALA A 34 -1.67 1.10 8.51
CA ALA A 34 -0.96 2.18 7.84
C ALA A 34 0.36 2.51 8.56
N ASP A 35 1.41 2.67 7.76
CA ASP A 35 2.81 2.88 8.15
C ASP A 35 3.33 1.97 9.29
N PRO A 36 3.18 0.64 9.17
CA PRO A 36 3.71 -0.27 10.16
C PRO A 36 5.25 -0.24 10.15
N LYS A 37 5.84 -0.14 11.36
CA LYS A 37 7.30 -0.14 11.57
C LYS A 37 7.94 -1.45 11.10
N ARG A 38 7.27 -2.57 11.33
CA ARG A 38 7.69 -3.91 10.90
C ARG A 38 6.61 -4.51 10.03
N VAL A 39 7.01 -5.16 8.94
CA VAL A 39 6.10 -5.89 8.05
C VAL A 39 6.63 -7.29 7.90
N ALA A 40 5.82 -8.25 8.31
CA ALA A 40 6.02 -9.67 8.04
C ALA A 40 4.95 -10.08 7.02
N GLY A 41 5.27 -9.96 5.73
CA GLY A 41 4.36 -10.31 4.63
C GLY A 41 4.20 -9.23 3.57
N ARG A 42 3.01 -9.17 2.97
CA ARG A 42 2.71 -8.26 1.86
C ARG A 42 2.52 -6.84 2.35
N SER A 43 3.10 -5.90 1.59
CA SER A 43 2.85 -4.47 1.77
C SER A 43 2.52 -3.82 0.44
N ALA A 44 1.61 -2.84 0.51
CA ALA A 44 1.22 -1.99 -0.59
C ALA A 44 1.61 -0.54 -0.30
N TYR A 45 1.59 0.30 -1.33
CA TYR A 45 1.84 1.73 -1.19
C TYR A 45 0.64 2.51 -1.72
N LEU A 46 0.23 3.55 -0.99
CA LEU A 46 -0.89 4.40 -1.34
C LEU A 46 -0.51 5.86 -1.16
N CYS A 47 -1.00 6.76 -2.02
CA CYS A 47 -0.81 8.19 -1.79
C CYS A 47 -1.45 8.62 -0.47
N ARG A 48 -0.89 9.67 0.14
CA ARG A 48 -1.50 10.39 1.28
C ARG A 48 -2.77 11.17 0.90
N ASP A 49 -3.13 11.13 -0.37
CA ASP A 49 -4.27 11.82 -0.93
C ASP A 49 -5.57 11.00 -0.73
N PRO A 50 -6.63 11.59 -0.16
CA PRO A 50 -7.89 10.89 0.11
C PRO A 50 -8.60 10.38 -1.16
N ALA A 51 -8.39 10.98 -2.33
CA ALA A 51 -8.92 10.46 -3.58
C ALA A 51 -8.28 9.11 -3.95
N CYS A 52 -7.00 8.91 -3.61
CA CYS A 52 -6.35 7.61 -3.80
C CYS A 52 -6.92 6.54 -2.86
N TRP A 53 -7.29 6.92 -1.62
CA TRP A 53 -7.99 6.03 -0.69
C TRP A 53 -9.34 5.60 -1.25
N ALA A 54 -10.17 6.56 -1.68
CA ALA A 54 -11.47 6.27 -2.29
C ALA A 54 -11.34 5.37 -3.54
N LEU A 55 -10.34 5.62 -4.39
CA LEU A 55 -10.06 4.78 -5.56
C LEU A 55 -9.61 3.36 -5.16
N ALA A 56 -8.75 3.25 -4.15
CA ALA A 56 -8.24 1.96 -3.70
C ALA A 56 -9.33 1.11 -3.05
N GLU A 57 -10.24 1.73 -2.30
CA GLU A 57 -11.42 1.08 -1.74
C GLU A 57 -12.40 0.67 -2.85
N LYS A 58 -12.81 1.61 -3.71
CA LYS A 58 -13.75 1.37 -4.82
C LYS A 58 -13.29 0.25 -5.75
N ARG A 59 -11.97 0.10 -5.96
CA ARG A 59 -11.37 -0.91 -6.85
C ARG A 59 -10.97 -2.20 -6.13
N ARG A 60 -11.18 -2.30 -4.81
CA ARG A 60 -10.64 -3.38 -3.97
C ARG A 60 -9.13 -3.57 -4.18
N ALA A 61 -8.41 -2.47 -4.40
CA ALA A 61 -6.97 -2.50 -4.64
C ALA A 61 -6.19 -2.85 -3.37
N LEU A 62 -6.70 -2.45 -2.20
CA LEU A 62 -6.15 -2.83 -0.89
C LEU A 62 -6.20 -4.35 -0.72
N ASP A 63 -7.38 -4.91 -0.89
CA ASP A 63 -7.61 -6.35 -0.82
C ASP A 63 -6.71 -7.13 -1.80
N ARG A 64 -6.68 -6.74 -3.07
CA ARG A 64 -5.83 -7.41 -4.07
C ARG A 64 -4.34 -7.28 -3.79
N ALA A 65 -3.88 -6.10 -3.38
CA ALA A 65 -2.45 -5.87 -3.15
C ALA A 65 -1.95 -6.52 -1.86
N LEU A 66 -2.81 -6.61 -0.85
CA LEU A 66 -2.52 -7.19 0.45
C LEU A 66 -2.98 -8.65 0.58
N GLU A 67 -3.65 -9.19 -0.43
CA GLU A 67 -4.22 -10.56 -0.45
C GLU A 67 -5.13 -10.87 0.74
N LEU A 68 -5.94 -9.89 1.16
CA LEU A 68 -6.84 -10.05 2.31
C LEU A 68 -7.92 -11.14 2.06
N HIS A 69 -8.31 -11.35 0.80
CA HIS A 69 -9.21 -12.44 0.39
C HIS A 69 -8.51 -13.73 -0.06
N ALA A 70 -7.19 -13.89 0.06
CA ALA A 70 -6.50 -15.15 -0.27
C ALA A 70 -6.61 -16.22 0.84
N SER A 71 -7.59 -16.12 1.72
CA SER A 71 -8.05 -17.24 2.55
C SER A 71 -9.11 -18.04 1.80
N ALA A 72 -8.67 -18.73 0.75
CA ALA A 72 -9.45 -19.79 0.11
C ALA A 72 -8.48 -20.90 -0.31
N GLN A 73 -8.13 -21.73 0.67
CA GLN A 73 -7.87 -23.16 0.53
C GLN A 73 -7.87 -23.80 1.92
#